data_AF-A0A800KAV3-F1
#
_entry.id   AF-A0A800KAV3-F1
#
_cell.length_a   1.000
_cell.length_b   1.000
_cell.length_c   1.000
_cell.angle_alpha   90.00
_cell.angle_beta   90.00
_cell.angle_gamma   90.00
#
_symmetry.space_group_name_H-M   'P 1'
#
loop_
_entity.id
_entity.type
_entity.pdbx_description
1 polymer ?
#
loop_
_entity_poly.entity_id
_entity_poly.type
_entity_poly.pdbx_seq_one_letter_code
_entity_poly.pdbx_strand_id
1 'polypeptide(L)'
;MYYSYLNISDFLNPITNSKDPINAPKNKGGFKIQYEPSDKPYSFSLNFRHVDGFKWSSGIYFGQINSYNIFDLHADYEINDNLSAMLTLNNMLDHMHTEIQGGPQLGRVIMFRLQAKF
;
A
#
# COMPACT_ATOMS: atom_id res chain seq x y z
N MET A 1 -9.39 3.33 10.43
CA MET A 1 -9.52 4.06 9.14
C MET A 1 -8.60 5.26 9.20
N TYR A 2 -8.02 5.66 8.07
CA TYR A 2 -7.29 6.91 7.93
C TYR A 2 -7.64 7.58 6.60
N TYR A 3 -7.56 8.90 6.57
CA TYR A 3 -7.73 9.71 5.38
C TYR A 3 -6.91 10.99 5.52
N SER A 4 -6.33 11.44 4.42
CA SER A 4 -5.54 12.66 4.34
C SER A 4 -5.86 13.43 3.06
N TYR A 5 -5.92 14.75 3.18
CA TYR A 5 -6.10 15.68 2.08
C TYR A 5 -4.96 16.71 2.04
N LEU A 6 -4.43 16.99 0.85
CA LEU A 6 -3.47 18.06 0.60
C LEU A 6 -4.11 19.14 -0.28
N ASN A 7 -4.15 20.37 0.23
CA ASN A 7 -4.67 21.52 -0.50
C ASN A 7 -3.69 22.04 -1.58
N ILE A 8 -2.40 21.77 -1.42
CA ILE A 8 -1.36 22.12 -2.39
C ILE A 8 -1.04 20.93 -3.29
N SER A 9 -0.61 21.21 -4.52
CA SER A 9 -0.14 20.18 -5.46
C SER A 9 1.13 20.58 -6.20
N ASP A 10 1.46 21.87 -6.16
CA ASP A 10 2.68 22.42 -6.71
C ASP A 10 3.22 23.52 -5.78
N PHE A 11 4.49 23.84 -5.95
CA PHE A 11 5.17 24.96 -5.34
C PHE A 11 6.04 25.67 -6.39
N LEU A 12 6.33 26.95 -6.17
CA LEU A 12 7.26 27.69 -7.02
C LEU A 12 8.70 27.30 -6.65
N ASN A 13 9.43 26.72 -7.58
CA ASN A 13 10.84 26.43 -7.41
C ASN A 13 11.65 27.72 -7.65
N PRO A 14 12.39 28.22 -6.64
CA PRO A 14 13.13 29.49 -6.76
C PRO A 14 14.35 29.40 -7.70
N ILE A 15 14.85 28.20 -7.99
CA ILE A 15 16.02 27.99 -8.85
C ILE A 15 15.61 28.02 -10.32
N THR A 16 14.52 27.33 -10.67
CA THR A 16 14.03 27.23 -12.06
C THR A 16 12.98 28.28 -12.40
N ASN A 17 12.42 28.96 -11.40
CA ASN A 17 11.26 29.85 -11.52
C ASN A 17 10.04 29.19 -12.18
N SER A 18 9.90 27.87 -11.99
CA SER A 18 8.78 27.05 -12.50
C SER A 18 7.97 26.46 -11.36
N LYS A 19 6.74 26.00 -11.66
CA LYS A 19 5.93 25.23 -10.72
C LYS A 19 6.33 23.76 -10.76
N ASP A 20 6.82 23.26 -9.63
CA ASP A 20 7.17 21.86 -9.48
C ASP A 20 6.12 21.14 -8.62
N PRO A 21 5.75 19.90 -8.95
CA PRO A 21 4.81 19.13 -8.15
C PRO A 21 5.43 18.77 -6.80
N ILE A 22 4.60 18.64 -5.78
CA ILE A 22 5.02 18.18 -4.45
C ILE A 22 5.28 16.66 -4.37
N ASN A 23 5.12 15.94 -5.49
CA ASN A 23 5.23 14.48 -5.57
C ASN A 23 4.34 13.72 -4.58
N ALA A 24 3.10 14.21 -4.37
CA ALA A 24 2.14 13.60 -3.48
C ALA A 24 0.70 13.69 -4.01
N PRO A 25 -0.16 12.70 -3.69
CA PRO A 25 -1.58 12.72 -4.03
C PRO A 25 -2.35 13.78 -3.23
N LYS A 26 -3.40 14.35 -3.83
CA LYS A 26 -4.33 15.22 -3.08
C LYS A 26 -5.12 14.43 -2.05
N ASN A 27 -5.67 13.27 -2.44
CA ASN A 27 -6.39 12.40 -1.53
C ASN A 27 -5.67 11.06 -1.39
N LYS A 28 -5.54 10.62 -0.14
CA LYS A 28 -5.10 9.27 0.19
C LYS A 28 -5.87 8.79 1.40
N GLY A 29 -6.23 7.53 1.41
CA GLY A 29 -6.97 6.97 2.53
C GLY A 29 -6.98 5.46 2.53
N GLY A 30 -7.51 4.90 3.59
CA GLY A 30 -7.60 3.47 3.75
C GLY A 30 -8.35 3.05 5.00
N PHE A 31 -8.73 1.79 5.03
CA PHE A 31 -9.30 1.17 6.21
C PHE A 31 -8.72 -0.23 6.41
N LYS A 32 -8.81 -0.71 7.65
CA LYS A 32 -8.39 -2.04 8.05
C LYS A 32 -9.55 -2.68 8.81
N ILE A 33 -9.90 -3.90 8.42
CA ILE A 33 -10.83 -4.78 9.13
C ILE A 33 -10.00 -5.91 9.72
N GLN A 34 -10.18 -6.19 11.01
CA GLN A 34 -9.49 -7.28 11.72
C GLN A 34 -10.53 -8.16 12.40
N TYR A 35 -10.30 -9.46 12.34
CA TYR A 35 -11.03 -10.47 13.09
C TYR A 35 -10.03 -11.38 13.78
N GLU A 36 -9.96 -11.24 15.10
CA GLU A 36 -9.00 -11.90 15.98
C GLU A 36 -9.77 -12.48 17.18
N PRO A 37 -10.52 -13.59 16.98
CA PRO A 37 -11.24 -14.25 18.06
C PRO A 37 -10.27 -14.87 19.06
N SER A 38 -10.56 -14.77 20.36
CA SER A 38 -9.73 -15.35 21.41
C SER A 38 -9.89 -16.87 21.58
N ASP A 39 -10.97 -17.43 21.04
CA ASP A 39 -11.40 -18.83 21.21
C ASP A 39 -11.18 -19.70 19.96
N LYS A 40 -10.58 -19.15 18.90
CA LYS A 40 -10.37 -19.88 17.65
C LYS A 40 -8.91 -19.81 17.20
N PRO A 41 -8.41 -20.84 16.50
CA PRO A 41 -7.01 -20.91 16.10
C PRO A 41 -6.74 -20.10 14.82
N TYR A 42 -7.53 -19.07 14.50
CA TYR A 42 -7.36 -18.31 13.28
C TYR A 42 -7.69 -16.84 13.43
N SER A 43 -6.96 -16.02 12.69
CA SER A 43 -7.27 -14.60 12.55
C SER A 43 -7.15 -14.16 11.09
N PHE A 44 -7.81 -13.06 10.76
CA PHE A 44 -7.68 -12.45 9.45
C PHE A 44 -7.71 -10.93 9.53
N SER A 45 -7.01 -10.28 8.61
CA SER A 45 -7.11 -8.85 8.40
C SER A 45 -7.18 -8.49 6.92
N LEU A 46 -8.08 -7.58 6.58
CA LEU A 46 -8.23 -7.01 5.25
C LEU A 46 -7.89 -5.52 5.32
N ASN A 47 -6.90 -5.10 4.54
CA ASN A 47 -6.49 -3.71 4.41
C ASN A 47 -6.91 -3.20 3.04
N PHE A 48 -7.45 -1.99 3.00
CA PHE A 48 -7.70 -1.25 1.77
C PHE A 48 -6.91 0.06 1.79
N ARG A 49 -6.29 0.40 0.65
CA ARG A 49 -5.57 1.66 0.43
C ARG A 49 -5.95 2.25 -0.92
N HIS A 50 -6.36 3.52 -0.91
CA HIS A 50 -6.58 4.35 -2.08
C HIS A 50 -5.56 5.49 -2.14
N VAL A 51 -5.01 5.73 -3.33
CA VAL A 51 -4.11 6.83 -3.65
C VAL A 51 -4.59 7.51 -4.92
N ASP A 52 -4.89 8.81 -4.87
CA ASP A 52 -5.19 9.60 -6.05
C ASP A 52 -3.99 9.66 -7.00
N GLY A 53 -4.25 9.90 -8.29
CA GLY A 53 -3.19 10.20 -9.23
C GLY A 53 -2.56 11.57 -8.96
N PHE A 54 -1.25 11.68 -9.17
CA PHE A 54 -0.53 12.95 -9.02
C PHE A 54 0.65 13.08 -9.99
N LYS A 55 1.03 14.33 -10.26
CA LYS A 55 2.22 14.63 -11.04
C LYS A 55 3.47 14.32 -10.22
N TRP A 56 4.47 13.75 -10.88
CA TRP A 56 5.77 13.46 -10.29
C TRP A 56 6.86 14.18 -11.08
N SER A 57 7.82 14.77 -10.38
CA SER A 57 9.03 15.33 -10.94
C SER A 57 10.20 15.14 -9.97
N SER A 58 11.23 14.41 -10.41
CA SER A 58 12.48 14.22 -9.67
C SER A 58 13.64 14.04 -10.65
N GLY A 59 14.38 15.13 -10.92
CA GLY A 59 15.46 15.14 -11.91
C GLY A 59 14.94 14.86 -13.31
N ILE A 60 15.49 13.83 -13.98
CA ILE A 60 15.05 13.41 -15.33
C ILE A 60 13.75 12.59 -15.33
N TYR A 61 13.27 12.17 -14.15
CA TYR A 61 12.07 11.35 -14.02
C TYR A 61 10.87 12.24 -13.74
N PHE A 62 10.08 12.50 -14.77
CA PHE A 62 8.87 13.32 -14.71
C PHE A 62 7.70 12.63 -15.41
N GLY A 63 6.49 12.83 -14.90
CA GLY A 63 5.31 12.20 -15.46
C GLY A 63 4.11 12.23 -14.52
N GLN A 64 3.21 11.28 -14.72
CA GLN A 64 1.98 11.14 -13.96
C GLN A 64 1.94 9.77 -13.30
N ILE A 65 1.84 9.76 -11.96
CA ILE A 65 1.46 8.56 -11.22
C ILE A 65 -0.05 8.40 -11.33
N ASN A 66 -0.49 7.24 -11.80
CA ASN A 66 -1.91 6.93 -11.93
C ASN A 66 -2.51 6.64 -10.54
N SER A 67 -3.81 6.89 -10.39
CA SER A 67 -4.51 6.47 -9.17
C SER A 67 -4.51 4.94 -9.05
N TYR A 68 -4.46 4.44 -7.83
CA TYR A 68 -4.52 3.01 -7.58
C TYR A 68 -5.26 2.68 -6.28
N ASN A 69 -5.83 1.48 -6.28
CA ASN A 69 -6.56 0.88 -5.16
C ASN A 69 -5.94 -0.47 -4.87
N ILE A 70 -5.56 -0.70 -3.62
CA ILE A 70 -4.89 -1.93 -3.19
C ILE A 70 -5.67 -2.55 -2.05
N PHE A 71 -5.90 -3.85 -2.17
CA PHE A 71 -6.42 -4.69 -1.11
C PHE A 71 -5.32 -5.65 -0.67
N ASP A 72 -5.04 -5.72 0.62
CA ASP A 72 -4.10 -6.68 1.20
C ASP A 72 -4.86 -7.57 2.19
N LEU A 73 -4.59 -8.88 2.12
CA LEU A 73 -5.18 -9.87 3.03
C LEU A 73 -4.06 -10.55 3.81
N HIS A 74 -4.22 -10.60 5.13
CA HIS A 74 -3.41 -11.43 6.02
C HIS A 74 -4.33 -12.43 6.70
N ALA A 75 -3.92 -13.69 6.75
CA ALA A 75 -4.61 -14.74 7.46
C ALA A 75 -3.59 -15.57 8.23
N ASP A 76 -3.90 -15.86 9.48
CA ASP A 76 -3.05 -16.60 10.39
C ASP A 76 -3.84 -17.80 10.92
N TYR A 77 -3.15 -18.93 11.09
CA TYR A 77 -3.71 -20.16 11.62
C TYR A 77 -2.73 -20.83 12.57
N GLU A 78 -3.17 -21.09 13.80
CA GLU A 78 -2.47 -21.87 14.80
C GLU A 78 -2.71 -23.36 14.53
N ILE A 79 -1.67 -24.07 14.08
CA ILE A 79 -1.76 -25.50 13.79
C ILE A 79 -1.76 -26.31 15.09
N ASN A 80 -0.91 -25.90 16.04
CA ASN A 80 -0.85 -26.38 17.42
C ASN A 80 -0.09 -25.36 18.29
N ASP A 81 0.08 -25.66 19.59
CA ASP A 81 0.74 -24.79 20.57
C ASP A 81 2.19 -24.39 20.20
N ASN A 82 2.82 -25.13 19.27
CA ASN A 82 4.21 -24.95 18.87
C ASN A 82 4.37 -24.54 17.39
N LEU A 83 3.30 -24.47 16.59
CA LEU A 83 3.39 -24.26 15.15
C LEU A 83 2.22 -23.41 14.64
N SER A 84 2.55 -22.34 13.90
CA SER A 84 1.58 -21.52 13.19
C SER A 84 1.92 -21.37 11.71
N ALA A 85 0.88 -21.11 10.91
CA ALA A 85 0.97 -20.79 9.50
C ALA A 85 0.39 -19.39 9.24
N MET A 86 1.04 -18.62 8.37
CA MET A 86 0.62 -17.27 8.01
C MET A 86 0.59 -17.16 6.48
N LEU A 87 -0.49 -16.63 5.94
CA LEU A 87 -0.66 -16.27 4.53
C LEU A 87 -0.78 -14.75 4.42
N THR A 88 0.06 -14.14 3.59
CA THR A 88 -0.01 -12.72 3.24
C THR A 88 -0.18 -12.59 1.73
N LEU A 89 -1.25 -11.93 1.31
CA LEU A 89 -1.56 -11.56 -0.06
C LEU A 89 -1.54 -10.04 -0.16
N ASN A 90 -0.42 -9.47 -0.60
CA ASN A 90 -0.35 -8.04 -0.91
C ASN A 90 -0.83 -7.82 -2.35
N ASN A 91 -1.63 -6.78 -2.55
CA ASN A 91 -2.29 -6.50 -3.83
C ASN A 91 -3.08 -7.73 -4.33
N MET A 92 -4.04 -8.16 -3.51
CA MET A 92 -4.88 -9.34 -3.70
C MET A 92 -5.59 -9.37 -5.06
N LEU A 93 -5.89 -8.21 -5.64
CA LEU A 93 -6.56 -8.08 -6.95
C LEU A 93 -5.59 -8.00 -8.14
N ASP A 94 -4.26 -8.07 -7.90
CA ASP A 94 -3.20 -7.95 -8.90
C ASP A 94 -3.29 -6.68 -9.76
N HIS A 95 -3.61 -5.55 -9.13
CA HIS A 95 -3.62 -4.27 -9.82
C HIS A 95 -2.19 -3.79 -10.03
N MET A 96 -1.70 -3.88 -11.26
CA MET A 96 -0.37 -3.44 -11.63
C MET A 96 -0.27 -1.91 -11.58
N HIS A 97 0.58 -1.35 -10.70
CA HIS A 97 0.68 0.10 -10.49
C HIS A 97 2.13 0.56 -10.31
N THR A 98 2.39 1.83 -10.57
CA THR A 98 3.70 2.46 -10.37
C THR A 98 3.56 3.51 -9.28
N GLU A 99 4.41 3.46 -8.25
CA GLU A 99 4.38 4.44 -7.15
C GLU A 99 5.44 5.55 -7.31
N ILE A 100 6.43 5.35 -8.19
CA ILE A 100 7.54 6.29 -8.46
C ILE A 100 7.84 6.29 -9.96
N GLN A 101 7.94 7.46 -10.60
CA GLN A 101 8.30 7.53 -12.02
C GLN A 101 9.71 6.98 -12.27
N GLY A 102 9.84 6.15 -13.30
CA GLY A 102 11.09 5.43 -13.60
C GLY A 102 11.31 4.17 -12.75
N GLY A 103 10.47 3.93 -11.73
CA GLY A 103 10.45 2.69 -10.96
C GLY A 103 9.70 1.56 -11.69
N PRO A 104 9.86 0.31 -11.24
CA PRO A 104 9.12 -0.83 -11.78
C PRO A 104 7.63 -0.73 -11.46
N GLN A 105 6.81 -1.42 -12.25
CA GLN A 105 5.41 -1.64 -11.93
C GLN A 105 5.29 -2.76 -10.88
N LEU A 106 4.51 -2.52 -9.83
CA LEU A 106 4.28 -3.44 -8.72
C LEU A 106 2.99 -4.22 -8.92
N GLY A 107 3.09 -5.55 -8.82
CA GLY A 107 1.98 -6.50 -8.91
C GLY A 107 1.67 -7.18 -7.59
N ARG A 108 0.99 -8.33 -7.65
CA ARG A 108 0.69 -9.16 -6.48
C ARG A 108 1.94 -9.80 -5.88
N VAL A 109 1.97 -9.87 -4.54
CA VAL A 109 2.96 -10.66 -3.80
C VAL A 109 2.23 -11.61 -2.86
N ILE A 110 2.56 -12.89 -2.95
CA ILE A 110 2.03 -13.95 -2.10
C ILE A 110 3.17 -14.47 -1.22
N MET A 111 2.97 -14.45 0.10
CA MET A 111 3.92 -14.99 1.06
C MET A 111 3.22 -16.00 1.96
N PHE A 112 3.82 -17.17 2.08
CA PHE A 112 3.43 -18.18 3.06
C PHE A 112 4.58 -18.34 4.08
N ARG A 113 4.24 -18.38 5.37
CA ARG A 113 5.20 -18.54 6.45
C ARG A 113 4.74 -19.64 7.39
N LEU A 114 5.67 -20.49 7.82
CA LEU A 114 5.51 -21.37 8.97
C LEU A 114 6.40 -20.86 10.10
N GLN A 115 5.88 -20.84 11.33
CA GLN A 115 6.61 -20.41 12.50
C GLN A 115 6.50 -21.46 13.59
N ALA A 116 7.65 -21.94 14.06
CA ALA A 116 7.74 -22.88 15.18
C ALA A 116 8.21 -22.16 16.45
N LYS A 117 7.65 -22.54 17.61
CA LYS A 117 8.05 -22.05 18.94
C LYS A 117 8.43 -23.24 19.82
N PHE A 118 9.63 -23.19 20.39
CA PHE A 118 10.21 -24.20 21.27
C PHE A 118 10.23 -23.72 22.73
#